data_AF-A0A941UV85-F1
#
_entry.id   AF-A0A941UV85-F1
#
_cell.length_a   1.000
_cell.length_b   1.000
_cell.length_c   1.000
_cell.angle_alpha   90.00
_cell.angle_beta   90.00
_cell.angle_gamma   90.00
#
_symmetry.space_group_name_H-M   'P 1'
#
loop_
_entity.id
_entity.type
_entity.pdbx_description
1 polymer ?
#
loop_
_entity_poly.entity_id
_entity_poly.type
_entity_poly.pdbx_seq_one_letter_code
_entity_poly.pdbx_strand_id
1 'polypeptide(L)'
;MPYKRRLRLLLVASTHPEWAEEARAIATKIGAARIEPRAAARVSVDKEEWADLVLTVDAAARDELPDLPHRVQVRHLDLTRATDPHARRQVIEEHLRGILGGLRLMARSDGNH
;
A
#
# COMPACT_ATOMS: atom_id res chain seq x y z
N MET A 1 -25.02 9.27 6.92
CA MET A 1 -23.83 8.56 7.44
C MET A 1 -22.62 9.03 6.65
N PRO A 2 -21.62 9.68 7.26
CA PRO A 2 -20.48 10.15 6.49
C PRO A 2 -19.69 8.91 6.05
N TYR A 3 -19.73 8.64 4.75
CA TYR A 3 -19.02 7.52 4.15
C TYR A 3 -17.51 7.79 4.33
N LYS A 4 -16.86 7.07 5.25
CA LYS A 4 -15.43 7.24 5.50
C LYS A 4 -14.71 6.81 4.21
N ARG A 5 -14.14 7.77 3.48
CA ARG A 5 -13.48 7.56 2.19
C ARG A 5 -12.50 6.38 2.30
N ARG A 6 -12.52 5.50 1.29
CA ARG A 6 -11.59 4.36 1.21
C ARG A 6 -10.16 4.90 1.08
N LEU A 7 -9.21 4.28 1.79
CA LEU A 7 -7.80 4.57 1.61
C LEU A 7 -7.38 4.14 0.20
N ARG A 8 -6.88 5.07 -0.60
CA ARG A 8 -6.33 4.77 -1.93
C ARG A 8 -4.89 4.31 -1.78
N LEU A 9 -4.68 3.00 -1.93
CA LEU A 9 -3.39 2.35 -1.77
C LEU A 9 -2.81 2.04 -3.15
N LEU A 10 -1.63 2.57 -3.46
CA LEU A 10 -0.87 2.24 -4.65
C LEU A 10 0.27 1.30 -4.29
N LEU A 11 0.31 0.12 -4.90
CA LEU A 11 1.36 -0.88 -4.73
C LEU A 11 2.28 -0.86 -5.94
N VAL A 12 3.59 -0.76 -5.70
CA VAL A 12 4.56 -0.51 -6.78
C VAL A 12 5.71 -1.50 -6.70
N ALA A 13 5.97 -2.18 -7.81
CA ALA A 13 7.10 -3.08 -8.00
C ALA A 13 7.73 -2.83 -9.37
N SER A 14 9.00 -2.45 -9.42
CA SER A 14 9.71 -2.18 -10.68
C SER A 14 10.38 -3.44 -11.19
N THR A 15 11.04 -4.19 -10.31
CA THR A 15 11.80 -5.40 -10.69
C THR A 15 10.89 -6.61 -10.87
N HIS A 16 9.87 -6.72 -10.02
CA HIS A 16 8.94 -7.87 -9.98
C HIS A 16 7.48 -7.40 -9.99
N PRO A 17 6.94 -6.95 -11.14
CA PRO A 17 5.57 -6.44 -11.24
C PRO A 17 4.51 -7.39 -10.67
N GLU A 18 4.76 -8.69 -10.72
CA GLU A 18 3.90 -9.72 -10.15
C GLU A 18 3.76 -9.61 -8.62
N TRP A 19 4.75 -9.05 -7.92
CA TRP A 19 4.67 -8.83 -6.47
C TRP A 19 3.70 -7.71 -6.11
N ALA A 20 3.62 -6.65 -6.93
CA ALA A 20 2.63 -5.60 -6.74
C ALA A 20 1.20 -6.13 -6.95
N GLU A 21 0.98 -6.96 -7.97
CA GLU A 21 -0.32 -7.60 -8.21
C GLU A 21 -0.69 -8.59 -7.11
N GLU A 22 0.25 -9.39 -6.63
CA GLU A 22 0.03 -10.28 -5.49
C GLU A 22 -0.37 -9.49 -4.25
N ALA A 23 0.36 -8.42 -3.95
CA ALA A 23 0.05 -7.56 -2.82
C ALA A 23 -1.30 -6.85 -2.98
N ARG A 24 -1.69 -6.49 -4.22
CA ARG A 24 -3.01 -5.90 -4.51
C ARG A 24 -4.11 -6.91 -4.24
N ALA A 25 -3.96 -8.15 -4.70
CA ALA A 25 -4.95 -9.20 -4.49
C ALA A 25 -5.13 -9.49 -2.99
N ILE A 26 -4.04 -9.54 -2.23
CA ILE A 26 -4.08 -9.71 -0.77
C ILE A 26 -4.76 -8.52 -0.11
N ALA A 27 -4.39 -7.29 -0.50
CA ALA A 27 -4.98 -6.06 0.00
C ALA A 27 -6.50 -6.03 -0.25
N THR A 28 -6.96 -6.36 -1.45
CA THR A 28 -8.39 -6.45 -1.77
C THR A 28 -9.09 -7.45 -0.84
N LYS A 29 -8.49 -8.61 -0.58
CA LYS A 29 -9.06 -9.65 0.27
C LYS A 29 -9.19 -9.21 1.73
N ILE A 30 -8.15 -8.60 2.31
CA ILE A 30 -8.13 -8.27 3.75
C ILE A 30 -8.69 -6.87 4.06
N GLY A 31 -8.60 -5.95 3.10
CA GLY A 31 -8.98 -4.56 3.27
C GLY A 31 -10.45 -4.28 2.99
N ALA A 32 -11.18 -5.24 2.42
CA ALA A 32 -12.62 -5.20 2.17
C ALA A 32 -13.08 -3.81 1.63
N ALA A 33 -14.16 -3.25 2.18
CA ALA A 33 -14.68 -1.94 1.75
C ALA A 33 -13.89 -0.73 2.27
N ARG A 34 -12.74 -0.92 2.94
CA ARG A 34 -11.97 0.16 3.61
C ARG A 34 -10.82 0.70 2.76
N ILE A 35 -10.36 -0.06 1.77
CA ILE A 35 -9.26 0.34 0.89
C ILE A 35 -9.66 0.17 -0.57
N GLU A 36 -9.01 0.95 -1.41
CA GLU A 36 -9.05 0.84 -2.87
C GLU A 36 -7.61 0.60 -3.32
N PRO A 37 -7.18 -0.68 -3.46
CA PRO A 37 -5.80 -0.99 -3.80
C PRO A 37 -5.63 -1.05 -5.32
N ARG A 38 -4.58 -0.43 -5.83
CA ARG A 38 -4.13 -0.50 -7.23
C ARG A 38 -2.68 -0.95 -7.25
N ALA A 39 -2.29 -1.64 -8.32
CA ALA A 39 -0.91 -2.02 -8.57
C ALA A 39 -0.38 -1.30 -9.80
N ALA A 40 0.93 -1.06 -9.81
CA ALA A 40 1.63 -0.45 -10.92
C ALA A 40 3.08 -0.93 -10.96
N ALA A 41 3.65 -1.06 -12.17
CA ALA A 41 5.08 -1.30 -12.32
C ALA A 41 5.93 -0.05 -12.01
N ARG A 42 5.31 1.13 -12.12
CA ARG A 42 5.95 2.43 -11.92
C ARG A 42 4.92 3.44 -11.40
N VAL A 43 5.41 4.38 -10.60
CA VAL A 43 4.67 5.58 -10.21
C VAL A 43 4.67 6.62 -11.35
N SER A 44 3.48 7.16 -11.64
CA SER A 44 3.25 8.20 -12.65
C SER A 44 2.40 9.30 -12.04
N VAL A 45 2.53 10.54 -12.52
CA VAL A 45 1.87 11.74 -11.98
C VAL A 45 0.38 11.51 -11.63
N ASP A 46 -0.41 10.94 -12.54
CA ASP A 46 -1.84 10.68 -12.30
C ASP A 46 -2.10 9.69 -11.14
N LYS A 47 -1.21 8.72 -10.95
CA LYS A 47 -1.30 7.71 -9.90
C LYS A 47 -0.87 8.27 -8.55
N GLU A 48 0.07 9.22 -8.55
CA GLU A 48 0.57 9.90 -7.35
C GLU A 48 -0.50 10.77 -6.72
N GLU A 49 -1.18 11.57 -7.53
CA GLU A 49 -2.22 12.48 -7.02
C GLU A 49 -3.44 11.74 -6.48
N TRP A 50 -3.74 10.57 -7.03
CA TRP A 50 -4.82 9.71 -6.58
C TRP A 50 -4.49 9.03 -5.24
N ALA A 51 -3.25 8.59 -5.03
CA ALA A 51 -2.87 7.76 -3.89
C ALA A 51 -2.88 8.55 -2.57
N ASP A 52 -3.40 7.92 -1.51
CA ASP A 52 -3.22 8.39 -0.13
C ASP A 52 -1.98 7.73 0.50
N LEU A 53 -1.65 6.51 0.05
CA LEU A 53 -0.49 5.73 0.47
C LEU A 53 0.13 5.00 -0.73
N VAL A 54 1.44 5.14 -0.91
CA VAL A 54 2.26 4.36 -1.84
C VAL A 54 3.07 3.33 -1.06
N LEU A 55 2.95 2.06 -1.41
CA LEU A 55 3.73 0.96 -0.86
C LEU A 55 4.63 0.37 -1.96
N THR A 56 5.93 0.63 -1.87
CA THR A 56 6.92 0.02 -2.76
C THR A 56 7.33 -1.35 -2.22
N VAL A 57 7.43 -2.36 -3.09
CA VAL A 57 7.68 -3.75 -2.67
C VAL A 57 9.08 -4.28 -3.05
N ASP A 58 9.83 -3.50 -3.81
CA ASP A 58 11.24 -3.74 -4.13
C ASP A 58 12.04 -2.43 -4.09
N ALA A 59 13.36 -2.55 -4.00
CA ALA A 59 14.25 -1.40 -3.86
C ALA A 59 14.23 -0.50 -5.11
N ALA A 60 14.14 -1.09 -6.31
CA ALA A 60 14.10 -0.32 -7.55
C ALA A 60 12.86 0.59 -7.60
N ALA A 61 11.69 0.07 -7.21
CA ALA A 61 10.47 0.86 -7.10
C ALA A 61 10.58 2.01 -6.09
N ARG A 62 11.37 1.83 -5.02
CA ARG A 62 11.62 2.87 -4.03
C ARG A 62 12.56 3.95 -4.58
N ASP A 63 13.62 3.53 -5.27
CA ASP A 63 14.63 4.44 -5.82
C ASP A 63 14.11 5.25 -7.02
N GLU A 64 13.16 4.68 -7.76
CA GLU A 64 12.46 5.32 -8.88
C GLU A 64 11.26 6.20 -8.43
N LEU A 65 11.03 6.36 -7.13
CA LEU A 65 9.94 7.21 -6.65
C LEU A 65 10.20 8.68 -7.04
N PRO A 66 9.25 9.34 -7.70
CA PRO A 66 9.31 10.77 -7.92
C PRO A 66 9.02 11.53 -6.62
N ASP A 67 9.22 12.86 -6.65
CA ASP A 67 8.83 13.74 -5.56
C ASP A 67 7.29 13.74 -5.41
N LEU A 68 6.81 13.07 -4.37
CA LEU A 68 5.38 12.94 -4.10
C LEU A 68 4.83 14.14 -3.33
N PRO A 69 3.54 14.50 -3.54
CA PRO A 69 2.89 15.52 -2.73
C PRO A 69 2.93 15.17 -1.23
N HIS A 70 3.09 16.16 -0.36
CA HIS A 70 3.19 15.97 1.10
C HIS A 70 2.03 15.20 1.75
N ARG A 71 0.87 15.14 1.09
CA ARG A 71 -0.29 14.37 1.55
C ARG A 71 -0.15 12.87 1.36
N VAL A 72 0.73 12.44 0.43
CA VAL A 72 0.92 11.05 0.06
C VAL A 72 1.92 10.42 1.03
N GLN A 73 1.48 9.41 1.76
CA GLN A 73 2.40 8.63 2.58
C GLN A 73 3.16 7.63 1.71
N VAL A 74 4.43 7.42 2.03
CA VAL A 74 5.26 6.42 1.38
C VAL A 74 5.71 5.40 2.40
N ARG A 75 5.56 4.12 2.06
CA ARG A 75 6.12 3.00 2.81
C ARG A 75 6.87 2.08 1.88
N HIS A 76 7.85 1.41 2.44
CA HIS A 76 8.64 0.42 1.72
C HIS A 76 8.52 -0.92 2.43
N LEU A 77 8.26 -1.96 1.65
CA LEU A 77 8.22 -3.35 2.06
C LEU A 77 9.27 -4.11 1.26
N ASP A 78 10.36 -4.51 1.90
CA ASP A 78 11.38 -5.30 1.24
C ASP A 78 10.94 -6.76 1.13
N LEU A 79 10.48 -7.18 -0.05
CA LEU A 79 10.09 -8.57 -0.32
C LEU A 79 11.26 -9.44 -0.80
N THR A 80 12.45 -8.88 -1.02
CA THR A 80 13.60 -9.65 -1.53
C THR A 80 14.06 -10.76 -0.58
N ARG A 81 13.77 -10.60 0.72
CA ARG A 81 14.06 -11.59 1.77
C ARG A 81 13.04 -12.73 1.84
N ALA A 82 11.88 -12.57 1.21
CA ALA A 82 10.81 -13.55 1.19
C ALA A 82 10.81 -14.30 -0.15
N THR A 83 11.77 -15.21 -0.30
CA THR A 83 12.09 -15.86 -1.58
C THR A 83 11.04 -16.88 -2.04
N ASP A 84 10.27 -17.47 -1.12
CA ASP A 84 9.17 -18.35 -1.48
C ASP A 84 7.80 -17.63 -1.43
N PRO A 85 6.81 -18.07 -2.24
CA PRO A 85 5.51 -17.41 -2.32
C PRO A 85 4.72 -17.39 -1.00
N HIS A 86 4.91 -18.39 -0.12
CA HIS A 86 4.16 -18.47 1.12
C HIS A 86 4.68 -17.45 2.13
N ALA A 87 6.01 -17.37 2.31
CA ALA A 87 6.63 -16.36 3.14
C ALA A 87 6.33 -14.95 2.62
N ARG A 88 6.37 -14.74 1.31
CA ARG A 88 6.04 -13.43 0.70
C ARG A 88 4.61 -13.01 1.02
N ARG A 89 3.65 -13.92 0.87
CA ARG A 89 2.25 -13.66 1.26
C ARG A 89 2.13 -13.30 2.74
N GLN A 90 2.80 -14.02 3.63
CA GLN A 90 2.74 -13.73 5.07
C GLN A 90 3.27 -12.33 5.38
N VAL A 91 4.42 -11.97 4.83
CA VAL A 91 5.04 -10.63 5.01
C VAL A 91 4.11 -9.53 4.50
N ILE A 92 3.52 -9.70 3.31
CA ILE A 92 2.54 -8.76 2.75
C ILE A 92 1.32 -8.64 3.68
N GLU A 93 0.75 -9.76 4.12
CA GLU A 93 -0.42 -9.77 5.00
C GLU A 93 -0.16 -9.06 6.32
N GLU A 94 0.96 -9.35 6.98
CA GLU A 94 1.35 -8.73 8.25
C GLU A 94 1.51 -7.21 8.08
N HIS A 95 2.21 -6.78 7.03
CA HIS A 95 2.43 -5.36 6.78
C HIS A 95 1.11 -4.62 6.51
N LEU A 96 0.25 -5.18 5.66
CA LEU A 96 -1.05 -4.58 5.35
C LEU A 96 -1.99 -4.59 6.57
N ARG A 97 -1.98 -5.64 7.40
CA ARG A 97 -2.71 -5.65 8.68
C ARG A 97 -2.22 -4.54 9.61
N GLY A 98 -0.90 -4.30 9.66
CA GLY A 98 -0.31 -3.18 10.40
C GLY A 98 -0.82 -1.82 9.93
N ILE A 99 -0.87 -1.59 8.62
CA ILE A 99 -1.41 -0.37 8.02
C ILE A 99 -2.90 -0.20 8.39
N LEU A 100 -3.71 -1.24 8.19
CA LEU A 100 -5.15 -1.22 8.49
C LEU A 100 -5.46 -1.06 9.98
N GLY A 101 -4.60 -1.61 10.84
CA GLY A 101 -4.65 -1.48 12.30
C GLY A 101 -4.30 -0.06 12.75
N GLY A 102 -3.23 0.53 12.19
CA GLY A 102 -2.84 1.92 12.44
C GLY A 102 -3.95 2.91 12.07
N LEU A 103 -4.63 2.68 10.94
CA LEU A 103 -5.80 3.48 10.54
C LEU A 103 -6.97 3.37 11.53
N ARG A 104 -7.15 2.23 12.21
CA ARG A 104 -8.19 2.06 13.23
C ARG A 104 -7.89 2.82 14.52
N LEU A 105 -6.60 2.97 14.86
CA LEU A 105 -6.17 3.74 16.03
C LEU A 105 -6.33 5.24 15.80
N MET A 106 -5.89 5.77 14.66
CA MET A 106 -6.05 7.20 14.36
C MET A 106 -7.52 7.62 14.14
N ALA A 107 -8.33 6.73 13.56
CA ALA A 107 -9.77 6.93 13.45
C ALA A 107 -10.53 7.07 14.78
N ARG A 108 -9.96 6.61 15.90
CA ARG A 108 -10.54 6.75 17.24
C ARG A 108 -10.12 8.05 17.93
N SER A 109 -8.98 8.62 17.53
CA SER A 109 -8.45 9.86 18.11
C SER A 109 -9.17 11.11 17.60
N ASP A 110 -9.77 11.07 16.41
CA ASP A 110 -10.58 12.17 15.82
C ASP A 110 -12.02 12.26 16.37
N GLY A 111 -12.40 11.43 17.35
CA GLY A 111 -13.76 11.38 17.91
C GLY A 111 -13.95 12.14 19.22
N ASN A 112 -12.96 12.92 19.68
CA ASN A 112 -13.05 13.64 20.96
C ASN A 112 -12.46 15.06 20.85
N HIS A 113 -13.25 15.96 20.26
CA HIS A 113 -13.22 17.38 20.56
C HIS A 113 -14.63 17.97 20.42
#